data_AF-K2BLP3-F1
#
_entry.id   AF-K2BLP3-F1
#
_cell.length_a   1.000
_cell.length_b   1.000
_cell.length_c   1.000
_cell.angle_alpha   90.00
_cell.angle_beta   90.00
_cell.angle_gamma   90.00
#
_symmetry.space_group_name_H-M   'P 1'
#
loop_
_entity.id
_entity.type
_entity.pdbx_description
1 polymer ?
#
loop_
_entity_poly.entity_id
_entity_poly.type
_entity_poly.pdbx_seq_one_letter_code
_entity_poly.pdbx_strand_id
1 'polypeptide(L)'
;MGGEIEIPTLGGEIKLKIPTETQSGKMFRLKGKGVPAIRGGIQGDLFCKIVVETPVNLTRRQKDLLLTFDRELNDGQNHSPKSSSWFSSVKKFFEGL
;
A
#
# COMPACT_ATOMS: atom_id res chain seq x y z
N MET A 1 0.78 -9.62 5.59
CA MET A 1 2.21 -10.00 5.51
C MET A 1 3.04 -8.81 5.04
N GLY A 2 4.32 -8.76 5.43
CA GLY A 2 5.32 -7.80 4.94
C GLY A 2 6.30 -8.47 3.97
N GLY A 3 7.34 -7.78 3.52
CA GLY A 3 8.32 -8.35 2.61
C GLY A 3 9.47 -7.41 2.29
N GLU A 4 10.42 -7.87 1.48
CA GLU A 4 11.47 -7.05 0.91
C GLU A 4 11.33 -7.06 -0.62
N ILE A 5 11.42 -5.89 -1.25
CA ILE A 5 11.37 -5.75 -2.71
C ILE A 5 12.59 -4.97 -3.20
N GLU A 6 13.14 -5.37 -4.33
CA GLU A 6 14.21 -4.66 -5.02
C GLU A 6 13.62 -3.58 -5.92
N ILE A 7 14.11 -2.35 -5.76
CA ILE A 7 13.62 -1.17 -6.48
C ILE A 7 14.76 -0.61 -7.31
N PRO A 8 14.56 -0.41 -8.63
CA PRO A 8 15.54 0.25 -9.47
C PRO A 8 15.61 1.74 -9.13
N THR A 9 16.82 2.25 -8.96
CA THR A 9 17.10 3.68 -8.82
C THR A 9 18.12 4.11 -9.86
N LEU A 10 18.32 5.43 -10.02
CA LEU A 10 19.32 5.97 -10.94
C LEU A 10 20.76 5.53 -10.60
N GLY A 11 21.02 5.11 -9.36
CA GLY A 11 22.33 4.65 -8.89
C GLY A 11 22.44 3.13 -8.71
N GLY A 12 21.48 2.36 -9.24
CA GLY A 12 21.40 0.90 -9.06
C GLY A 12 20.19 0.45 -8.25
N GLU A 13 20.13 -0.84 -7.93
CA GLU A 13 19.01 -1.44 -7.20
C GLU A 13 19.16 -1.31 -5.69
N ILE A 14 18.05 -1.07 -4.99
CA ILE A 14 18.00 -0.94 -3.54
C ILE A 14 16.88 -1.81 -2.99
N LYS A 15 17.16 -2.51 -1.89
CA LYS A 15 16.16 -3.28 -1.14
C LYS A 15 15.31 -2.36 -0.26
N LEU A 16 14.01 -2.30 -0.53
CA LEU A 16 13.02 -1.66 0.32
C LEU A 16 12.32 -2.71 1.19
N LYS A 17 12.38 -2.51 2.52
CA LYS A 17 11.60 -3.32 3.47
C LYS A 17 10.18 -2.77 3.58
N ILE A 18 9.19 -3.60 3.30
CA ILE A 18 7.77 -3.32 3.43
C ILE A 18 7.29 -3.92 4.76
N PRO A 19 6.94 -3.09 5.76
CA PRO A 19 6.35 -3.56 7.01
C PRO A 19 5.07 -4.36 6.78
N THR A 20 4.76 -5.27 7.69
CA THR A 20 3.47 -5.95 7.73
C THR A 20 2.32 -4.94 7.75
N GLU A 21 1.17 -5.33 7.22
CA GLU A 21 -0.08 -4.54 7.25
C GLU A 21 -0.01 -3.20 6.48
N THR A 22 1.03 -3.02 5.67
CA THR A 22 1.17 -1.83 4.84
C THR A 22 0.01 -1.70 3.86
N GLN A 23 -0.71 -0.58 3.98
CA GLN A 23 -1.86 -0.26 3.14
C GLN A 23 -1.44 0.23 1.76
N SER A 24 -2.25 -0.12 0.75
CA SER A 24 -2.10 0.45 -0.59
C SER A 24 -2.20 1.98 -0.56
N GLY A 25 -1.33 2.64 -1.31
CA GLY A 25 -1.18 4.09 -1.37
C GLY A 25 -0.17 4.66 -0.37
N LYS A 26 0.40 3.84 0.53
CA LYS A 26 1.48 4.29 1.43
C LYS A 26 2.70 4.71 0.61
N MET A 27 3.28 5.84 1.00
CA MET A 27 4.46 6.44 0.37
C MET A 27 5.70 6.15 1.21
N PHE A 28 6.76 5.66 0.58
CA PHE A 28 8.07 5.50 1.18
C PHE A 28 9.03 6.49 0.53
N ARG A 29 9.79 7.22 1.37
CA ARG A 29 10.77 8.19 0.91
C ARG A 29 12.17 7.59 1.02
N LEU A 30 12.82 7.43 -0.12
CA LEU A 30 14.22 7.04 -0.23
C LEU A 30 15.07 8.31 -0.36
N LYS A 31 15.66 8.72 0.76
CA LYS A 31 16.42 9.96 0.87
C LYS A 31 17.67 9.92 -0.02
N GLY A 32 17.87 10.94 -0.84
CA GLY A 32 19.07 11.07 -1.70
C GLY A 32 19.14 10.02 -2.81
N LYS A 33 18.01 9.41 -3.21
CA LYS A 33 17.94 8.44 -4.32
C LYS A 33 17.16 8.97 -5.52
N GLY A 34 16.78 10.24 -5.50
CA GLY A 34 16.15 10.95 -6.60
C GLY A 34 17.16 11.49 -7.60
N VAL A 35 16.71 12.44 -8.41
CA VAL A 35 17.51 13.01 -9.51
C VAL A 35 18.70 13.82 -8.96
N PRO A 36 19.92 13.65 -9.52
CA PRO A 36 21.07 14.47 -9.15
C PRO A 36 20.85 15.94 -9.54
N ALA A 37 21.35 16.87 -8.73
CA ALA A 37 21.22 18.29 -9.03
C ALA A 37 22.15 18.72 -10.17
N ILE A 38 21.62 19.49 -11.13
CA ILE A 38 22.36 19.93 -12.32
C ILE A 38 23.43 20.99 -12.00
N ARG A 39 23.22 21.81 -10.95
CA ARG A 39 24.08 22.96 -10.60
C ARG A 39 24.72 22.86 -9.21
N GLY A 40 25.21 21.66 -8.85
CA GLY A 40 25.96 21.46 -7.60
C GLY A 40 25.13 21.46 -6.31
N GLY A 41 23.82 21.18 -6.43
CA GLY A 41 22.91 21.03 -5.29
C GLY A 41 22.87 19.60 -4.71
N ILE A 42 22.03 19.41 -3.69
CA ILE A 42 21.80 18.10 -3.06
C ILE A 42 20.94 17.23 -3.99
N GLN A 43 21.27 15.94 -4.09
CA GLN A 43 20.46 14.95 -4.79
C GLN A 43 19.04 14.88 -4.20
N GLY A 44 18.03 14.83 -5.06
CA GLY A 44 16.63 14.73 -4.64
C GLY A 44 16.30 13.40 -3.97
N ASP A 45 15.05 13.26 -3.55
CA ASP A 45 14.53 12.02 -2.97
C ASP A 45 13.72 11.23 -4.00
N LEU A 46 13.69 9.91 -3.83
CA LEU A 46 12.80 9.03 -4.58
C LEU A 46 11.61 8.65 -3.71
N PHE A 47 10.41 8.83 -4.24
CA PHE A 47 9.17 8.48 -3.57
C PHE A 47 8.58 7.21 -4.20
N CYS A 48 8.44 6.16 -3.40
CA CYS A 48 7.87 4.89 -3.82
C CYS A 48 6.44 4.78 -3.28
N LYS A 49 5.45 4.72 -4.18
CA LYS A 49 4.05 4.48 -3.83
C LYS A 49 3.76 2.98 -3.90
N ILE A 50 3.29 2.40 -2.80
CA ILE A 50 2.88 1.00 -2.80
C ILE A 50 1.50 0.86 -3.43
N VAL A 51 1.38 -0.05 -4.38
CA VAL A 51 0.11 -0.43 -5.01
C VAL A 51 -0.06 -1.94 -4.81
N VAL A 52 -1.22 -2.34 -4.30
CA VAL A 52 -1.57 -3.75 -4.18
C VAL A 52 -2.36 -4.10 -5.44
N GLU A 53 -1.84 -5.03 -6.21
CA GLU A 53 -2.50 -5.54 -7.41
C GLU A 53 -3.49 -6.64 -7.04
N THR A 54 -4.69 -6.61 -7.61
CA THR A 54 -5.69 -7.64 -7.39
C THR A 54 -5.52 -8.73 -8.46
N PRO A 55 -5.35 -10.01 -8.08
CA PRO A 55 -5.05 -11.07 -9.03
C PRO A 55 -6.27 -11.40 -9.91
N VAL A 56 -5.99 -11.76 -11.17
CA VAL A 56 -6.98 -12.21 -12.17
C VAL A 56 -6.77 -13.69 -12.52
N ASN A 57 -7.73 -14.32 -13.21
CA ASN A 57 -7.65 -15.70 -13.70
C ASN A 57 -7.34 -16.76 -12.62
N LEU A 58 -8.03 -16.67 -11.49
CA LEU A 58 -7.84 -17.57 -10.36
C LEU A 58 -8.34 -18.99 -10.62
N THR A 59 -7.54 -19.97 -10.23
CA THR A 59 -7.92 -21.40 -10.15
C THR A 59 -9.01 -21.62 -9.10
N ARG A 60 -9.69 -22.78 -9.13
CA ARG A 60 -10.73 -23.13 -8.14
C ARG A 60 -10.19 -23.03 -6.71
N ARG A 61 -9.06 -23.69 -6.44
CA ARG A 61 -8.41 -23.68 -5.12
C ARG A 61 -8.07 -22.26 -4.64
N GLN A 62 -7.59 -21.38 -5.51
CA GLN A 62 -7.28 -20.00 -5.13
C GLN A 62 -8.54 -19.21 -4.75
N LYS A 63 -9.66 -19.43 -5.47
CA LYS A 63 -10.95 -18.82 -5.11
C LYS A 63 -11.46 -19.33 -3.76
N ASP A 64 -11.34 -20.63 -3.50
CA ASP A 64 -11.78 -21.22 -2.22
C ASP A 64 -11.01 -20.64 -1.03
N LEU A 65 -9.70 -20.39 -1.20
CA LEU A 65 -8.87 -19.73 -0.19
C LEU A 65 -9.31 -18.28 0.07
N LEU A 66 -9.60 -17.52 -0.99
CA LEU A 66 -10.10 -16.15 -0.84
C LEU A 66 -11.46 -16.10 -0.15
N LEU A 67 -12.38 -17.03 -0.45
CA LEU A 67 -13.68 -17.13 0.22
C LEU A 67 -13.57 -17.56 1.69
N THR A 68 -12.56 -18.36 2.02
CA THR A 68 -12.29 -18.74 3.40
C THR A 68 -11.73 -17.55 4.17
N PHE A 69 -10.77 -16.84 3.59
CA PHE A 69 -10.23 -15.61 4.15
C PHE A 69 -11.32 -14.54 4.35
N ASP A 70 -12.20 -14.33 3.37
CA ASP A 70 -13.32 -13.39 3.48
C ASP A 70 -14.26 -13.73 4.65
N ARG A 71 -14.57 -15.01 4.86
CA ARG A 71 -15.38 -15.43 6.01
C ARG A 71 -14.69 -15.16 7.34
N GLU A 72 -13.39 -15.42 7.45
CA GLU A 72 -12.61 -15.15 8.67
C GLU A 72 -12.52 -13.64 8.97
N LEU A 73 -12.44 -12.78 7.95
CA LEU A 73 -12.45 -11.34 8.14
C LEU A 73 -13.79 -10.78 8.64
N ASN A 74 -14.90 -11.48 8.39
CA ASN A 74 -16.23 -11.01 8.76
C ASN A 74 -16.65 -11.39 10.21
N ASP A 75 -15.79 -12.06 10.98
CA ASP A 75 -16.05 -12.53 12.35
C ASP A 75 -15.93 -11.42 13.44
N GLY A 76 -16.34 -10.19 13.12
CA GLY A 76 -16.52 -9.11 14.09
C GLY A 76 -15.34 -8.15 14.28
N GLN A 77 -14.27 -8.24 13.49
CA GLN A 77 -13.14 -7.30 13.53
C GLN A 77 -13.09 -6.36 12.31
N ASN A 78 -12.77 -5.08 12.55
CA ASN A 78 -12.72 -4.04 11.51
C ASN A 78 -11.40 -4.11 10.72
N HIS A 79 -11.30 -5.02 9.74
CA HIS A 79 -10.10 -5.21 8.92
C HIS A 79 -9.99 -4.27 7.70
N SER A 80 -10.98 -3.41 7.48
CA SER A 80 -11.06 -2.47 6.35
C SER A 80 -11.00 -1.01 6.81
N PRO A 81 -9.81 -0.46 7.12
CA PRO A 81 -9.68 0.89 7.69
C PRO A 81 -10.16 2.01 6.75
N LYS A 82 -10.16 1.78 5.43
CA LYS A 82 -10.62 2.79 4.45
C LYS A 82 -12.14 2.84 4.30
N SER A 83 -12.87 1.74 4.47
CA SER A 83 -14.33 1.73 4.28
C SER A 83 -15.06 2.35 5.47
N SER A 84 -14.58 2.14 6.70
CA SER A 84 -15.16 2.73 7.91
C SER A 84 -15.00 4.26 7.96
N SER A 85 -13.87 4.79 7.48
CA SER A 85 -13.60 6.24 7.45
C SER A 85 -14.53 7.00 6.48
N TRP A 86 -14.86 6.41 5.33
CA TRP A 86 -15.77 7.02 4.35
C TRP A 86 -17.22 7.09 4.85
N PHE A 87 -17.77 5.97 5.33
CA PHE A 87 -19.16 5.91 5.79
C PHE A 87 -19.39 6.80 7.02
N SER A 88 -18.40 6.88 7.92
CA SER A 88 -18.43 7.79 9.07
C SER A 88 -18.44 9.27 8.65
N SER A 89 -17.69 9.61 7.58
CA SER A 89 -17.63 10.98 7.08
C SER A 89 -18.93 11.41 6.42
N VAL A 90 -19.59 10.52 5.67
CA VAL A 90 -20.92 10.76 5.08
C VAL A 90 -21.99 10.88 6.16
N LYS A 91 -21.99 9.99 7.17
CA LYS A 91 -22.98 10.02 8.26
C LYS A 91 -22.92 11.31 9.07
N LYS A 92 -21.71 11.80 9.39
CA LYS A 92 -21.50 13.10 10.06
C LYS A 92 -22.01 14.29 9.25
N PHE A 93 -21.99 14.21 7.93
CA PHE A 93 -22.50 15.26 7.06
C PHE A 93 -24.04 15.32 7.07
N PHE A 94 -24.72 14.17 7.15
CA PHE A 94 -26.19 14.10 7.23
C PHE A 94 -26.76 14.35 8.64
N GLU A 95 -26.01 14.05 9.71
CA GLU A 95 -26.42 14.35 11.09
C GLU A 95 -26.24 15.83 11.48
N GLY A 96 -25.49 16.60 10.69
CA GLY A 96 -25.28 18.05 10.87
C GLY A 96 -26.22 18.94 10.04
N LEU A 97 -27.21 18.35 9.38
CA LEU A 97 -28.27 18.98 8.57
C LEU A 97 -29.60 18.85 9.30
#